data_AF-A0A3G2T4M1-F1
#
_entry.id   AF-A0A3G2T4M1-F1
#
_cell.length_a   1.000
_cell.length_b   1.000
_cell.length_c   1.000
_cell.angle_alpha   90.00
_cell.angle_beta   90.00
_cell.angle_gamma   90.00
#
_symmetry.space_group_name_H-M   'P 1'
#
loop_
_entity.id
_entity.type
_entity.pdbx_description
1 polymer ?
#
loop_
_entity_poly.entity_id
_entity_poly.type
_entity_poly.pdbx_seq_one_letter_code
_entity_poly.pdbx_strand_id
1 'polypeptide(L)'
;MSFIEIQSPELIAKLNQVAEAMQDTSPLTAAIAGSFVAVVDDNFAAQGRPTWAGRKASTIKSYQRRGLSYGGVLQLSGALRSRITSSSDRDSASIGSNMPYAAIQHFGGMTGKNHKVKIESRLYMPMDANGFLQPEAENEIFKDVDFYWKKFF
;
A
#
# COMPACT_ATOMS: atom_id res chain seq x y z
N MET A 1 1.07 -7.49 15.02
CA MET A 1 0.40 -7.40 13.70
C MET A 1 -0.47 -6.15 13.73
N SER A 2 -0.50 -5.40 12.64
CA SER A 2 -1.42 -4.26 12.47
C SER A 2 -2.53 -4.69 11.52
N PHE A 3 -3.75 -4.23 11.76
CA PHE A 3 -4.91 -4.51 10.91
C PHE A 3 -5.24 -3.29 10.05
N ILE A 4 -5.81 -3.54 8.88
CA ILE A 4 -6.35 -2.49 8.01
C ILE A 4 -7.86 -2.43 8.24
N GLU A 5 -8.38 -1.24 8.54
CA GLU A 5 -9.80 -1.02 8.79
C GLU A 5 -10.51 -0.58 7.51
N ILE A 6 -11.53 -1.32 7.11
CA ILE A 6 -12.44 -0.93 6.02
C ILE A 6 -13.50 -0.01 6.61
N GLN A 7 -13.74 1.15 5.99
CA GLN A 7 -14.74 2.11 6.48
C GLN A 7 -16.11 1.89 5.84
N SER A 8 -16.15 1.34 4.62
CA SER A 8 -17.39 1.07 3.89
C SER A 8 -18.21 -0.07 4.53
N PRO A 9 -19.38 0.21 5.15
CA PRO A 9 -20.23 -0.84 5.73
C PRO A 9 -20.83 -1.76 4.66
N GLU A 10 -21.09 -1.21 3.47
CA GLU A 10 -21.58 -1.97 2.31
C GLU A 10 -20.54 -3.00 1.85
N LEU A 11 -19.28 -2.58 1.72
CA LEU A 11 -18.19 -3.48 1.36
C LEU A 11 -18.04 -4.60 2.40
N ILE A 12 -18.06 -4.27 3.69
CA ILE A 12 -17.98 -5.25 4.77
C ILE A 12 -19.13 -6.26 4.68
N ALA A 13 -20.37 -5.79 4.55
CA ALA A 13 -21.54 -6.66 4.47
C ALA A 13 -21.47 -7.61 3.27
N LYS A 14 -21.11 -7.07 2.09
CA LYS A 14 -21.01 -7.86 0.86
C LYS A 14 -19.85 -8.87 0.91
N LEU A 15 -18.69 -8.45 1.42
CA LEU A 15 -17.53 -9.32 1.60
C LEU A 15 -17.88 -10.52 2.49
N ASN A 16 -18.55 -10.27 3.62
CA ASN A 16 -18.96 -11.33 4.55
C ASN A 16 -19.95 -12.31 3.89
N GLN A 17 -20.96 -11.80 3.17
CA GLN A 17 -21.94 -12.67 2.50
C GLN A 17 -21.31 -13.53 1.40
N VAL A 18 -20.38 -12.98 0.61
CA VAL A 18 -19.62 -13.78 -0.37
C VAL A 18 -18.78 -14.83 0.33
N ALA A 19 -18.06 -14.45 1.39
CA ALA A 19 -17.20 -15.36 2.14
C ALA A 19 -18.00 -16.53 2.75
N GLU A 20 -19.19 -16.26 3.30
CA GLU A 20 -20.08 -17.28 3.86
C GLU A 20 -20.64 -18.24 2.80
N ALA A 21 -20.85 -17.78 1.56
CA ALA A 21 -21.30 -18.62 0.45
C ALA A 21 -20.18 -19.50 -0.15
N MET A 22 -18.91 -19.17 0.11
CA MET A 22 -17.75 -19.87 -0.42
C MET A 22 -17.31 -21.03 0.48
N GLN A 23 -17.13 -22.21 -0.10
CA GLN A 23 -16.51 -23.33 0.60
C GLN A 23 -14.99 -23.12 0.83
N ASP A 24 -14.33 -22.39 -0.08
CA ASP A 24 -12.93 -22.00 0.03
C ASP A 24 -12.76 -20.55 -0.43
N THR A 25 -12.42 -19.67 0.50
CA THR A 25 -12.23 -18.22 0.28
C THR A 25 -10.82 -17.87 -0.19
N SER A 26 -9.90 -18.85 -0.30
CA SER A 26 -8.53 -18.62 -0.79
C SER A 26 -8.46 -17.87 -2.14
N PRO A 27 -9.35 -18.09 -3.13
CA PRO A 27 -9.36 -17.30 -4.37
C PRO A 27 -9.77 -15.84 -4.16
N LEU A 28 -10.67 -15.56 -3.21
CA LEU A 28 -11.14 -14.22 -2.88
C LEU A 28 -10.02 -13.43 -2.18
N THR A 29 -9.41 -14.00 -1.15
CA THR A 29 -8.30 -13.35 -0.43
C THR A 29 -7.07 -13.16 -1.32
N ALA A 30 -6.79 -14.09 -2.24
CA ALA A 30 -5.73 -13.92 -3.22
C ALA A 30 -5.99 -12.77 -4.20
N ALA A 31 -7.24 -12.58 -4.65
CA ALA A 31 -7.63 -11.44 -5.47
C ALA A 31 -7.42 -10.12 -4.71
N ILE A 32 -7.88 -10.05 -3.47
CA ILE A 32 -7.70 -8.88 -2.58
C ILE A 32 -6.21 -8.57 -2.38
N ALA A 33 -5.38 -9.58 -2.14
CA ALA A 33 -3.93 -9.39 -2.01
C ALA A 33 -3.29 -8.87 -3.31
N GLY A 34 -3.78 -9.30 -4.47
CA GLY A 34 -3.39 -8.75 -5.77
C GLY A 34 -3.78 -7.27 -5.92
N SER A 35 -5.01 -6.92 -5.54
CA SER A 35 -5.50 -5.54 -5.53
C SER A 35 -4.69 -4.63 -4.61
N PHE A 36 -4.27 -5.11 -3.43
CA PHE A 36 -3.34 -4.37 -2.58
C PHE A 36 -2.01 -4.06 -3.26
N VAL A 37 -1.43 -5.03 -3.99
CA VAL A 37 -0.18 -4.80 -4.73
C VAL A 37 -0.37 -3.78 -5.84
N ALA A 38 -1.45 -3.91 -6.63
CA ALA A 38 -1.75 -2.96 -7.71
C ALA A 38 -1.91 -1.53 -7.18
N VAL A 39 -2.66 -1.37 -6.09
CA VAL A 39 -2.83 -0.08 -5.42
C VAL A 39 -1.51 0.50 -4.92
N VAL A 40 -0.66 -0.31 -4.29
CA VAL A 40 0.65 0.14 -3.82
C VAL A 40 1.49 0.63 -5.00
N ASP A 41 1.44 -0.09 -6.11
CA ASP A 41 2.15 0.26 -7.34
C ASP A 41 1.67 1.57 -7.96
N ASP A 42 0.36 1.82 -7.95
CA ASP A 42 -0.25 3.09 -8.35
C ASP A 42 0.17 4.23 -7.42
N ASN A 43 0.16 3.99 -6.11
CA ASN A 43 0.63 4.96 -5.12
C ASN A 43 2.11 5.31 -5.33
N PHE A 44 2.96 4.33 -5.65
CA PHE A 44 4.35 4.57 -6.01
C PHE A 44 4.49 5.37 -7.31
N ALA A 45 3.63 5.12 -8.31
CA ALA A 45 3.64 5.85 -9.57
C ALA A 45 3.20 7.31 -9.38
N ALA A 46 2.18 7.54 -8.54
CA ALA A 46 1.69 8.86 -8.14
C ALA A 46 2.64 9.62 -7.20
N GLN A 47 3.78 9.02 -6.83
CA GLN A 47 4.76 9.55 -5.87
C GLN A 47 4.14 9.81 -4.49
N GLY A 48 3.31 8.89 -4.02
CA GLY A 48 2.69 8.91 -2.70
C GLY A 48 1.39 9.71 -2.64
N ARG A 49 0.76 9.73 -1.46
CA ARG A 49 -0.54 10.36 -1.24
C ARG A 49 -0.54 11.32 -0.05
N PRO A 50 -0.82 12.63 -0.25
CA PRO A 50 -0.87 13.32 -1.55
C PRO A 50 0.48 13.25 -2.27
N THR A 51 0.50 13.55 -3.58
CA THR A 51 1.73 13.53 -4.39
C THR A 51 2.84 14.36 -3.75
N TRP A 52 4.02 13.75 -3.68
CA TRP A 52 5.15 14.33 -3.00
C TRP A 52 5.84 15.43 -3.79
N ALA A 53 6.22 16.52 -3.11
CA ALA A 53 7.05 17.56 -3.71
C ALA A 53 8.39 16.97 -4.17
N GLY A 54 8.75 17.26 -5.43
CA GLY A 54 9.99 16.80 -6.04
C GLY A 54 11.24 17.24 -5.26
N ARG A 55 12.38 16.59 -5.52
CA ARG A 55 13.65 16.97 -4.88
C ARG A 55 14.21 18.26 -5.50
N LYS A 56 14.97 19.02 -4.67
CA LYS A 56 15.74 20.18 -5.15
C LYS A 56 16.67 19.77 -6.30
N ALA A 57 16.81 20.64 -7.30
CA ALA A 57 17.65 20.38 -8.46
C ALA A 57 19.12 20.07 -8.10
N SER A 58 19.66 20.69 -7.06
CA SER A 58 21.01 20.40 -6.54
C SER A 58 21.14 18.95 -6.02
N THR A 59 20.10 18.43 -5.37
CA THR A 59 20.04 17.03 -4.91
C THR A 59 19.99 16.07 -6.09
N ILE A 60 19.19 16.38 -7.13
CA ILE A 60 19.10 15.57 -8.35
C ILE A 60 20.46 15.52 -9.06
N LYS A 61 21.14 16.66 -9.21
CA LYS A 61 22.51 16.71 -9.77
C LYS A 61 23.50 15.89 -8.95
N SER A 62 23.38 15.91 -7.62
CA SER A 62 24.22 15.08 -6.74
C SER A 62 24.00 13.58 -6.96
N TYR A 63 22.76 13.15 -7.17
CA TYR A 63 22.43 11.75 -7.50
C TYR A 63 23.00 11.33 -8.85
N GLN A 64 22.85 12.17 -9.87
CA GLN A 64 23.42 11.91 -11.20
C GLN A 64 24.95 11.74 -11.14
N ARG A 65 25.65 12.59 -10.37
CA ARG A 65 27.11 12.43 -10.15
C ARG A 65 27.50 11.13 -9.46
N ARG A 66 26.58 10.54 -8.69
CA ARG A 66 26.76 9.25 -8.01
C ARG A 66 26.28 8.06 -8.85
N GLY A 67 25.92 8.27 -10.13
CA GLY A 67 25.40 7.25 -11.02
C GLY A 67 23.96 6.81 -10.71
N LEU A 68 23.22 7.58 -9.91
CA LEU A 68 21.83 7.27 -9.55
C LEU A 68 20.88 8.03 -10.50
N SER A 69 19.95 7.29 -11.12
CA SER A 69 18.83 7.87 -11.86
C SER A 69 17.73 8.30 -10.90
N TYR A 70 17.21 9.51 -11.06
CA TYR A 70 16.12 10.02 -10.23
C TYR A 70 14.77 9.65 -10.86
N GLY A 71 14.14 8.58 -10.37
CA GLY A 71 12.80 8.13 -10.79
C GLY A 71 11.65 8.74 -9.99
N GLY A 72 11.94 9.71 -9.12
CA GLY A 72 10.96 10.32 -8.21
C GLY A 72 11.34 10.20 -6.73
N VAL A 73 10.57 10.82 -5.84
CA VAL A 73 10.89 10.89 -4.40
C VAL A 73 10.76 9.52 -3.71
N LEU A 74 9.81 8.70 -4.16
CA LEU A 74 9.63 7.32 -3.69
C LEU A 74 10.43 6.29 -4.49
N GLN A 75 11.04 6.69 -5.60
CA GLN A 75 11.79 5.82 -6.50
C GLN A 75 13.20 6.38 -6.75
N LEU A 76 14.03 6.40 -5.69
CA LEU A 76 15.46 6.72 -5.85
C LEU A 76 16.24 5.56 -6.48
N SER A 77 16.07 4.35 -5.94
CA SER A 77 16.69 3.12 -6.43
C SER A 77 15.67 2.01 -6.71
N GLY A 78 14.38 2.28 -6.51
CA GLY A 78 13.31 1.27 -6.56
C GLY A 78 13.29 0.28 -5.40
N ALA A 79 14.29 0.28 -4.52
CA ALA A 79 14.46 -0.75 -3.49
C ALA A 79 13.28 -0.86 -2.50
N LEU A 80 12.59 0.24 -2.20
CA LEU A 80 11.41 0.19 -1.33
C LEU A 80 10.25 -0.51 -2.01
N ARG A 81 9.95 -0.16 -3.28
CA ARG A 81 8.91 -0.79 -4.08
C ARG A 81 9.21 -2.28 -4.33
N SER A 82 10.46 -2.62 -4.64
CA SER A 82 10.87 -4.01 -4.90
C SER A 82 10.82 -4.93 -3.67
N ARG A 83 10.57 -4.35 -2.48
CA ARG A 83 10.54 -5.05 -1.19
C ARG A 83 9.15 -5.11 -0.57
N ILE A 84 8.15 -4.69 -1.34
CA ILE A 84 6.75 -4.92 -1.02
C ILE A 84 6.47 -6.42 -1.16
N THR A 85 5.79 -6.98 -0.16
CA THR A 85 5.42 -8.39 -0.11
C THR A 85 3.94 -8.49 0.20
N SER A 86 3.22 -9.30 -0.56
CA SER A 86 1.84 -9.70 -0.25
C SER A 86 1.77 -11.18 0.08
N SER A 87 0.77 -11.55 0.86
CA SER A 87 0.43 -12.94 1.14
C SER A 87 -1.07 -13.05 1.35
N SER A 88 -1.62 -14.23 1.08
CA SER A 88 -3.01 -14.56 1.32
C SER A 88 -3.13 -16.00 1.76
N ASP A 89 -4.08 -16.26 2.64
CA ASP A 89 -4.56 -17.58 3.01
C ASP A 89 -6.09 -17.59 2.96
N ARG A 90 -6.74 -18.66 3.44
CA ARG A 90 -8.20 -18.75 3.41
C ARG A 90 -8.88 -17.60 4.16
N ASP A 91 -8.27 -17.11 5.23
CA ASP A 91 -8.94 -16.24 6.18
C ASP A 91 -8.49 -14.78 6.06
N SER A 92 -7.37 -14.52 5.38
CA SER A 92 -6.73 -13.21 5.36
C SER A 92 -5.98 -12.90 4.07
N ALA A 93 -5.92 -11.61 3.76
CA ALA A 93 -5.04 -11.00 2.78
C ALA A 93 -4.15 -9.97 3.47
N SER A 94 -2.85 -9.99 3.19
CA SER A 94 -1.84 -9.17 3.85
C SER A 94 -0.94 -8.48 2.84
N ILE A 95 -0.50 -7.26 3.17
CA ILE A 95 0.46 -6.46 2.41
C ILE A 95 1.47 -5.84 3.39
N GLY A 96 2.75 -5.86 3.02
CA GLY A 96 3.83 -5.41 3.89
C GLY A 96 5.08 -5.03 3.12
N SER A 97 6.13 -4.70 3.87
CA SER A 97 7.45 -4.39 3.33
C SER A 97 8.53 -4.93 4.25
N ASN A 98 9.53 -5.61 3.68
CA ASN A 98 10.70 -6.08 4.44
C ASN A 98 11.86 -5.06 4.46
N MET A 99 11.59 -3.80 4.07
CA MET A 99 12.56 -2.72 4.14
C MET A 99 12.58 -2.07 5.55
N PRO A 100 13.75 -1.98 6.24
CA PRO A 100 13.82 -1.47 7.63
C PRO A 100 13.25 -0.08 7.85
N TYR A 101 13.35 0.79 6.84
CA TYR A 101 12.85 2.16 6.90
C TYR A 101 11.41 2.31 6.37
N ALA A 102 10.73 1.24 5.96
CA ALA A 102 9.39 1.31 5.38
C ALA A 102 8.40 2.03 6.29
N ALA A 103 8.32 1.62 7.55
CA ALA A 103 7.39 2.19 8.52
C ALA A 103 7.60 3.71 8.69
N ILE A 104 8.85 4.16 8.89
CA ILE A 104 9.13 5.60 9.06
C ILE A 104 8.96 6.40 7.76
N GLN A 105 9.09 5.78 6.59
CA GLN A 105 8.67 6.44 5.35
C GLN A 105 7.15 6.57 5.32
N HIS A 106 6.42 5.48 5.56
CA HIS A 106 4.96 5.48 5.47
C HIS A 106 4.31 6.43 6.48
N PHE A 107 4.61 6.27 7.77
CA PHE A 107 4.00 7.05 8.85
C PHE A 107 4.69 8.38 9.13
N GLY A 108 5.90 8.60 8.60
CA GLY A 108 6.74 9.72 9.01
C GLY A 108 7.29 9.52 10.43
N GLY A 109 7.94 10.56 10.96
CA GLY A 109 8.45 10.55 12.33
C GLY A 109 9.81 11.21 12.47
N MET A 110 10.45 10.97 13.60
CA MET A 110 11.75 11.56 13.95
C MET A 110 12.87 10.56 13.67
N THR A 111 13.94 11.03 13.01
CA THR A 111 15.09 10.21 12.60
C THR A 111 16.41 10.95 12.80
N GLY A 112 17.51 10.30 12.42
CA GLY A 112 18.87 10.80 12.54
C GLY A 112 19.41 10.71 13.97
N LYS A 113 20.64 11.21 14.17
CA LYS A 113 21.29 11.21 15.47
C LYS A 113 20.44 12.01 16.47
N ASN A 114 20.10 11.37 17.58
CA ASN A 114 19.22 11.91 18.64
C ASN A 114 17.82 12.32 18.15
N HIS A 115 17.31 11.70 17.08
CA HIS A 115 15.93 11.91 16.58
C HIS A 115 15.61 13.38 16.25
N LYS A 116 16.60 14.13 15.75
CA LYS A 116 16.44 15.58 15.49
C LYS A 116 15.86 15.91 14.11
N VAL A 117 15.78 14.94 13.20
CA VAL A 117 15.32 15.18 11.82
C VAL A 117 13.90 14.68 11.68
N LYS A 118 12.95 15.58 11.44
CA LYS A 118 11.58 15.21 11.13
C LYS A 118 11.45 14.78 9.66
N ILE A 119 10.79 13.64 9.43
CA ILE A 119 10.36 13.17 8.13
C ILE A 119 8.83 13.19 8.11
N GLU A 120 8.26 13.80 7.07
CA GLU A 120 6.82 13.77 6.82
C GLU A 120 6.38 12.40 6.27
N SER A 121 5.12 12.03 6.53
CA SER A 121 4.51 10.75 6.16
C SER A 121 4.34 10.58 4.65
N ARG A 122 4.99 9.55 4.07
CA ARG A 122 4.89 9.15 2.66
C ARG A 122 3.91 8.02 2.52
N LEU A 123 2.62 8.31 2.49
CA LEU A 123 1.63 7.25 2.31
C LEU A 123 1.81 6.60 0.93
N TYR A 124 1.99 5.28 0.93
CA TYR A 124 2.18 4.45 -0.27
C TYR A 124 1.56 3.04 -0.11
N MET A 125 1.42 2.55 1.14
CA MET A 125 0.58 1.39 1.45
C MET A 125 -0.90 1.71 1.17
N PRO A 126 -1.78 0.72 1.00
CA PRO A 126 -3.20 0.95 0.70
C PRO A 126 -3.99 1.44 1.93
N MET A 127 -3.32 2.04 2.92
CA MET A 127 -3.93 2.55 4.15
C MET A 127 -3.33 3.91 4.52
N ASP A 128 -4.07 4.67 5.32
CA ASP A 128 -3.60 5.90 5.91
C ASP A 128 -2.76 5.67 7.18
N ALA A 129 -2.30 6.76 7.81
CA ALA A 129 -1.49 6.68 9.02
C ALA A 129 -2.24 6.13 10.24
N ASN A 130 -3.57 6.10 10.21
CA ASN A 130 -4.42 5.58 11.27
C ASN A 130 -4.80 4.10 11.03
N GLY A 131 -4.44 3.53 9.88
CA GLY A 131 -4.77 2.16 9.50
C GLY A 131 -6.07 2.03 8.72
N PHE A 132 -6.72 3.13 8.31
CA PHE A 132 -7.90 3.07 7.47
C PHE A 132 -7.53 2.78 6.03
N LEU A 133 -8.25 1.85 5.41
CA LEU A 133 -8.09 1.51 4.01
C LEU A 133 -8.37 2.74 3.14
N GLN A 134 -7.54 2.95 2.13
CA GLN A 134 -7.75 4.06 1.22
C GLN A 134 -8.99 3.85 0.32
N PRO A 135 -9.72 4.91 -0.09
CA PRO A 135 -10.94 4.77 -0.89
C PRO A 135 -10.75 4.04 -2.22
N GLU A 136 -9.63 4.27 -2.90
CA GLU A 136 -9.32 3.61 -4.17
C GLU A 136 -9.05 2.12 -3.97
N ALA A 137 -8.51 1.72 -2.82
CA ALA A 137 -8.36 0.31 -2.49
C ALA A 137 -9.70 -0.31 -2.10
N GLU A 138 -10.56 0.39 -1.38
CA GLU A 138 -11.93 -0.05 -1.13
C GLU A 138 -12.66 -0.34 -2.45
N ASN A 139 -12.51 0.52 -3.45
CA ASN A 139 -13.11 0.32 -4.78
C ASN A 139 -12.55 -0.92 -5.50
N GLU A 140 -11.24 -1.16 -5.46
CA GLU A 140 -10.66 -2.36 -6.08
C GLU A 140 -11.13 -3.64 -5.37
N ILE A 141 -11.14 -3.65 -4.03
CA ILE A 141 -11.66 -4.79 -3.26
C ILE A 141 -13.14 -5.00 -3.53
N PHE A 142 -13.92 -3.93 -3.68
CA PHE A 142 -15.33 -4.04 -4.01
C PHE A 142 -15.54 -4.73 -5.36
N LYS A 143 -14.69 -4.45 -6.37
CA LYS A 143 -14.75 -5.16 -7.66
C LYS A 143 -14.42 -6.64 -7.52
N ASP A 144 -13.41 -6.98 -6.71
CA ASP A 144 -13.07 -8.37 -6.42
C ASP A 144 -14.27 -9.09 -5.78
N VAL A 145 -14.85 -8.49 -4.74
CA VAL A 145 -16.02 -9.02 -4.05
C VAL A 145 -17.23 -9.13 -4.98
N ASP A 146 -17.48 -8.12 -5.81
CA ASP A 146 -18.59 -8.11 -6.78
C ASP A 146 -18.45 -9.20 -7.85
N PHE A 147 -17.22 -9.49 -8.28
CA PHE A 147 -16.94 -10.58 -9.20
C PHE A 147 -17.34 -11.93 -8.62
N TYR A 148 -17.04 -12.19 -7.34
CA TYR A 148 -17.44 -13.42 -6.68
C TYR A 148 -18.93 -13.43 -6.32
N TRP A 149 -19.51 -12.29 -5.92
CA TRP A 149 -20.94 -12.14 -5.66
C TRP A 149 -21.78 -12.67 -6.83
N LYS A 150 -21.48 -12.20 -8.05
CA LYS A 150 -22.17 -12.61 -9.29
C LYS A 150 -22.07 -14.10 -9.63
N LYS A 151 -21.20 -14.86 -8.96
CA LYS A 151 -21.08 -16.31 -9.14
C LYS A 151 -22.00 -17.10 -8.22
N PHE A 152 -22.40 -16.53 -7.09
CA PHE A 152 -23.19 -17.19 -6.06
C PHE A 152 -24.64 -16.67 -5.97
N PHE A 153 -24.86 -15.41 -6.36
CA PHE A 153 -26.14 -14.70 -6.27
C PHE A 153 -26.47 -14.03 -7.61
#